data_AF-A0A251VPG4-F1
#
_entry.id   AF-A0A251VPG4-F1
#
_cell.length_a   1.000
_cell.length_b   1.000
_cell.length_c   1.000
_cell.angle_alpha   90.00
_cell.angle_beta   90.00
_cell.angle_gamma   90.00
#
_symmetry.space_group_name_H-M   'P 1'
#
loop_
_entity.id
_entity.type
_entity.pdbx_description
1 polymer ?
#
loop_
_entity_poly.entity_id
_entity_poly.type
_entity_poly.pdbx_seq_one_letter_code
_entity_poly.pdbx_strand_id
1 'polypeptide(L)'
;MSLKDCLINSSSLTWQRRTQIAFDIAMGLHYLHYCIVPSYMQTGLCSENIFVTSKWRAKLAVLSRNLNPGVMGSTTTILGLEYEKFDSLKTLEKENIWEFGMVLLEILSGKVKTDRTSLRDSIGFLGGEGGEGGCFENLKSFMDPCLKEDYRLAEALCLGVLAKACVENDPLHRPSMEDILKVLARMV
;
A
#
# COMPACT_ATOMS: atom_id res chain seq x y z
N MET A 1 -0.49 14.07 12.16
CA MET A 1 0.85 14.00 11.54
C MET A 1 0.77 13.08 10.34
N SER A 2 1.49 13.34 9.25
CA SER A 2 1.50 12.42 8.10
C SER A 2 2.30 11.15 8.44
N LEU A 3 2.05 10.05 7.73
CA LEU A 3 2.84 8.84 7.86
C LEU A 3 4.30 9.10 7.46
N LYS A 4 4.53 9.95 6.45
CA LYS A 4 5.88 10.38 6.05
C LYS A 4 6.65 10.98 7.22
N ASP A 5 6.05 11.91 7.96
CA ASP A 5 6.68 12.55 9.13
C ASP A 5 6.97 11.54 10.25
N CYS A 6 6.07 10.56 10.43
CA CYS A 6 6.24 9.47 11.38
C CYS A 6 7.43 8.56 11.02
N LEU A 7 7.63 8.29 9.73
CA LEU A 7 8.73 7.46 9.24
C LEU A 7 10.07 8.20 9.24
N ILE A 8 10.08 9.52 9.04
CA ILE A 8 11.29 10.34 9.21
C ILE A 8 11.73 10.35 10.67
N ASN A 9 10.77 10.41 11.61
CA ASN A 9 11.02 10.37 13.05
C ASN A 9 10.61 9.03 13.65
N SER A 10 11.12 7.93 13.09
CA SER A 10 10.65 6.56 13.36
C SER A 10 11.02 5.99 14.72
N SER A 11 11.66 6.76 15.61
CA SER A 11 12.08 6.31 16.95
C SER A 11 10.93 5.78 17.82
N SER A 12 9.70 6.22 17.52
CA SER A 12 8.47 5.77 18.20
C SER A 12 7.64 4.79 17.35
N LEU A 13 8.04 4.46 16.12
CA LEU A 13 7.34 3.53 15.23
C LEU A 13 7.84 2.09 15.43
N THR A 14 7.34 1.43 16.47
CA THR A 14 7.58 0.00 16.71
C THR A 14 7.00 -0.86 15.59
N TRP A 15 7.45 -2.11 15.48
CA TRP A 15 6.92 -3.08 14.51
C TRP A 15 5.40 -3.21 14.58
N GLN A 16 4.86 -3.38 15.79
CA GLN A 16 3.41 -3.48 16.00
C GLN A 16 2.64 -2.24 15.50
N ARG A 17 3.19 -1.04 15.70
CA ARG A 17 2.56 0.19 15.19
C ARG A 17 2.58 0.23 13.67
N ARG A 18 3.67 -0.22 13.05
CA ARG A 18 3.82 -0.30 11.59
C ARG A 18 2.83 -1.28 10.97
N THR A 19 2.70 -2.48 11.52
CA THR A 19 1.75 -3.49 11.03
C THR A 19 0.30 -3.05 11.23
N GLN A 20 -0.01 -2.43 12.37
CA GLN A 20 -1.34 -1.83 12.62
C GLN A 20 -1.67 -0.71 11.62
N ILE A 21 -0.71 0.18 11.33
CA ILE A 21 -0.88 1.25 10.34
C ILE A 21 -1.13 0.66 8.94
N ALA A 22 -0.33 -0.32 8.53
CA ALA A 22 -0.50 -1.01 7.26
C ALA A 22 -1.89 -1.66 7.14
N PHE A 23 -2.35 -2.32 8.20
CA PHE A 23 -3.68 -2.92 8.26
C PHE A 23 -4.79 -1.86 8.18
N ASP A 24 -4.69 -0.76 8.91
CA ASP A 24 -5.67 0.33 8.87
C ASP A 24 -5.80 0.95 7.48
N ILE A 25 -4.67 1.15 6.78
CA ILE A 25 -4.63 1.65 5.39
C ILE A 25 -5.35 0.65 4.48
N ALA A 26 -5.02 -0.64 4.58
CA ALA A 26 -5.62 -1.67 3.74
C ALA A 26 -7.12 -1.80 3.98
N MET A 27 -7.55 -1.71 5.24
CA MET A 27 -8.97 -1.76 5.61
C MET A 27 -9.71 -0.54 5.08
N GLY A 28 -9.09 0.64 5.13
CA GLY A 28 -9.64 1.86 4.54
C GLY A 28 -9.84 1.74 3.02
N LEU A 29 -8.84 1.24 2.31
CA LEU A 29 -8.92 1.01 0.85
C LEU A 29 -9.99 -0.01 0.51
N HIS A 30 -10.03 -1.16 1.19
CA HIS A 30 -11.06 -2.17 1.00
C HIS A 30 -12.48 -1.61 1.21
N TYR A 31 -12.66 -0.80 2.25
CA TYR A 31 -13.95 -0.14 2.51
C TYR A 31 -14.37 0.77 1.36
N LEU A 32 -13.44 1.57 0.83
CA LEU A 32 -13.69 2.47 -0.30
C LEU A 32 -14.00 1.70 -1.60
N HIS A 33 -13.30 0.58 -1.84
CA HIS A 33 -13.47 -0.23 -3.05
C HIS A 33 -14.77 -1.03 -3.06
N TYR A 34 -15.15 -1.65 -1.94
CA TYR A 34 -16.21 -2.67 -1.94
C TYR A 34 -17.36 -2.44 -0.96
N CYS A 35 -17.24 -1.53 0.00
CA CYS A 35 -18.25 -1.36 1.06
C CYS A 35 -19.12 -0.12 0.88
N ILE A 36 -18.88 0.70 -0.15
CA ILE A 36 -19.67 1.90 -0.45
C ILE A 36 -20.14 1.90 -1.91
N VAL A 37 -21.31 2.52 -2.14
CA VAL A 37 -21.92 2.64 -3.47
C VAL A 37 -22.21 4.12 -3.76
N PRO A 38 -21.67 4.69 -4.85
CA PRO A 38 -20.71 4.07 -5.78
C PRO A 38 -19.35 3.82 -5.12
N SER A 39 -18.63 2.79 -5.56
CA SER A 39 -17.24 2.53 -5.13
C SER A 39 -16.37 3.76 -5.35
N TYR A 40 -15.48 4.03 -4.39
CA TYR A 40 -14.53 5.11 -4.45
C TYR A 40 -13.12 4.56 -4.59
N MET A 41 -12.39 5.03 -5.59
CA MET A 41 -11.00 4.66 -5.77
C MET A 41 -10.14 5.86 -5.36
N GLN A 42 -9.19 5.64 -4.46
CA GLN A 42 -8.29 6.68 -4.01
C GLN A 42 -7.41 7.13 -5.18
N THR A 43 -7.03 8.40 -5.25
CA THR A 43 -6.02 8.84 -6.23
C THR A 43 -4.85 9.47 -5.50
N GLY A 44 -3.62 9.11 -5.83
CA GLY A 44 -2.43 9.66 -5.19
C GLY A 44 -2.25 9.16 -3.75
N LEU A 45 -2.45 7.86 -3.53
CA LEU A 45 -2.13 7.25 -2.24
C LEU A 45 -0.60 7.29 -2.03
N CYS A 46 -0.17 8.00 -0.99
CA CYS A 46 1.22 8.03 -0.57
C CYS A 46 1.32 8.36 0.91
N SER A 47 2.50 8.20 1.52
CA SER A 47 2.73 8.46 2.94
C SER A 47 2.48 9.91 3.37
N GLU A 48 2.46 10.87 2.45
CA GLU A 48 2.09 12.27 2.73
C GLU A 48 0.59 12.44 2.94
N ASN A 49 -0.21 11.64 2.25
CA ASN A 49 -1.68 11.71 2.24
C ASN A 49 -2.32 10.73 3.23
N ILE A 50 -1.50 10.02 4.01
CA ILE A 50 -1.93 9.12 5.08
C ILE A 50 -1.64 9.80 6.41
N PHE A 51 -2.65 9.93 7.26
CA PHE A 51 -2.53 10.58 8.55
C PHE A 51 -2.53 9.55 9.67
N VAL A 52 -1.63 9.74 10.62
CA VAL A 52 -1.53 8.91 11.82
C VAL A 52 -2.06 9.70 13.02
N THR A 53 -2.99 9.08 13.74
CA THR A 53 -3.60 9.63 14.97
C THR A 53 -2.67 9.47 16.17
N SER A 54 -2.95 10.15 17.27
CA SER A 54 -2.21 10.01 18.53
C SER A 54 -2.23 8.59 19.12
N LYS A 55 -3.20 7.75 18.71
CA LYS A 55 -3.32 6.34 19.10
C LYS A 55 -2.66 5.39 18.08
N TRP A 56 -1.80 5.88 17.19
CA TRP A 56 -1.13 5.08 16.16
C TRP A 56 -2.08 4.36 15.19
N ARG A 57 -3.26 4.96 14.95
CA ARG A 57 -4.22 4.50 13.95
C ARG A 57 -4.08 5.32 12.67
N ALA A 58 -4.08 4.66 11.52
CA ALA A 58 -3.98 5.32 10.22
C ALA A 58 -5.35 5.76 9.71
N LYS A 59 -5.38 6.88 8.99
CA LYS A 59 -6.55 7.43 8.31
C LYS A 59 -6.14 7.92 6.92
N LEU A 60 -6.91 7.55 5.91
CA LEU A 60 -6.72 8.02 4.55
C LEU A 60 -7.30 9.43 4.42
N ALA A 61 -6.54 10.37 3.87
CA ALA A 61 -7.15 11.60 3.39
C ALA A 61 -7.85 11.34 2.06
N VAL A 62 -9.09 11.81 1.96
CA VAL A 62 -9.86 11.70 0.72
C VAL A 62 -9.33 12.74 -0.26
N LEU A 63 -8.60 12.29 -1.29
CA LEU A 63 -8.17 13.15 -2.39
C LEU A 63 -9.13 12.91 -3.55
N SER A 64 -10.09 13.82 -3.70
CA SER A 64 -11.08 13.76 -4.77
C SER A 64 -10.49 14.26 -6.08
N ARG A 65 -10.41 13.39 -7.09
CA ARG A 65 -10.62 13.83 -8.46
C ARG A 65 -12.13 13.88 -8.67
N ASN A 66 -12.64 15.03 -9.08
CA ASN A 66 -14.00 15.13 -9.60
C ASN A 66 -14.11 14.15 -10.78
N LEU A 67 -14.65 12.95 -10.55
CA LEU A 67 -15.27 12.20 -11.63
C LEU A 67 -16.41 13.10 -12.10
N ASN A 68 -16.23 13.71 -13.27
CA ASN A 68 -17.04 14.82 -13.79
C ASN A 68 -18.52 14.76 -13.35
N PRO A 69 -19.11 15.86 -12.84
CA PRO A 69 -20.54 15.92 -12.51
C PRO A 69 -21.47 15.89 -13.76
N GLY A 70 -20.92 15.66 -14.96
CA GLY A 70 -21.61 15.81 -16.25
C GLY A 70 -22.47 14.64 -16.72
N VAL A 71 -22.62 13.55 -15.96
CA VAL A 71 -23.50 12.42 -16.33
C VAL A 71 -24.53 12.15 -15.24
N MET A 72 -25.15 13.23 -14.75
CA MET A 72 -26.42 13.14 -14.04
C MET A 72 -27.51 13.63 -15.00
N GLY A 73 -27.91 12.76 -15.92
CA GLY A 73 -29.05 13.00 -16.81
C GLY A 73 -28.72 12.92 -18.29
N SER A 74 -28.57 11.70 -18.82
CA SER A 74 -28.91 11.38 -20.21
C SER A 74 -29.01 9.87 -20.36
N THR A 75 -30.25 9.40 -20.37
CA THR A 75 -30.67 8.03 -20.62
C THR A 75 -30.49 7.68 -22.10
N THR A 76 -29.28 7.33 -22.55
CA THR A 76 -29.05 6.58 -23.80
C THR A 76 -27.56 6.26 -23.92
N THR A 77 -27.21 4.98 -24.08
CA THR A 77 -25.84 4.37 -24.13
C THR A 77 -25.34 3.79 -22.80
N ILE A 78 -26.18 3.03 -22.11
CA ILE A 78 -25.91 2.52 -20.75
C ILE A 78 -24.83 1.42 -20.73
N LEU A 79 -24.78 0.51 -21.71
CA LEU A 79 -23.79 -0.57 -21.67
C LEU A 79 -22.35 -0.10 -21.92
N GLY A 80 -22.08 0.67 -22.97
CA GLY A 80 -20.71 1.09 -23.34
C GLY A 80 -20.03 1.99 -22.29
N LEU A 81 -20.77 2.95 -21.73
CA LEU A 81 -20.26 3.84 -20.69
C LEU A 81 -20.10 3.15 -19.33
N GLU A 82 -20.94 2.16 -19.01
CA GLU A 82 -20.75 1.33 -17.80
C GLU A 82 -19.52 0.42 -17.93
N TYR A 83 -19.27 -0.17 -19.10
CA TYR A 83 -18.07 -0.97 -19.34
C TYR A 83 -16.78 -0.13 -19.28
N GLU A 84 -16.74 1.05 -19.92
CA GLU A 84 -15.58 1.95 -19.85
C GLU A 84 -15.32 2.45 -18.42
N LYS A 85 -16.39 2.77 -17.68
CA LYS A 85 -16.29 3.17 -16.27
C LYS A 85 -15.84 2.01 -15.38
N PHE A 86 -16.28 0.79 -15.65
CA PHE A 86 -15.89 -0.40 -14.91
C PHE A 86 -14.42 -0.77 -15.15
N ASP A 87 -13.95 -0.69 -16.40
CA ASP A 87 -12.54 -0.95 -16.74
C ASP A 87 -11.61 0.12 -16.14
N SER A 88 -12.05 1.39 -16.16
CA SER A 88 -11.36 2.49 -15.50
C SER A 88 -11.27 2.29 -13.98
N LEU A 89 -12.35 1.82 -13.34
CA LEU A 89 -12.38 1.55 -11.89
C LEU A 89 -11.45 0.39 -11.53
N LYS A 90 -11.43 -0.70 -12.30
CA LYS A 90 -10.50 -1.82 -12.11
C LYS A 90 -9.05 -1.39 -12.27
N THR A 91 -8.77 -0.56 -13.27
CA THR A 91 -7.43 -0.01 -13.48
C THR A 91 -6.98 0.79 -12.26
N LEU A 92 -7.84 1.66 -11.76
CA LEU A 92 -7.53 2.50 -10.60
C LEU A 92 -7.44 1.70 -9.29
N GLU A 93 -8.21 0.62 -9.13
CA GLU A 93 -8.07 -0.34 -8.03
C GLU A 93 -6.66 -0.94 -8.02
N LYS A 94 -6.17 -1.38 -9.18
CA LYS A 94 -4.81 -1.93 -9.32
C LYS A 94 -3.73 -0.87 -9.13
N GLU A 95 -3.98 0.39 -9.48
CA GLU A 95 -3.10 1.51 -9.15
C GLU A 95 -3.04 1.74 -7.63
N ASN A 96 -4.18 1.70 -6.93
CA ASN A 96 -4.22 1.79 -5.46
C ASN A 96 -3.42 0.69 -4.78
N ILE A 97 -3.52 -0.54 -5.29
CA ILE A 97 -2.73 -1.66 -4.78
C ILE A 97 -1.23 -1.41 -4.99
N TRP A 98 -0.84 -0.88 -6.15
CA TRP A 98 0.57 -0.55 -6.41
C TRP A 98 1.08 0.57 -5.50
N GLU A 99 0.30 1.63 -5.35
CA GLU A 99 0.61 2.74 -4.44
C GLU A 99 0.71 2.27 -2.98
N PHE A 100 -0.21 1.38 -2.57
CA PHE A 100 -0.19 0.75 -1.25
C PHE A 100 1.07 -0.09 -1.05
N GLY A 101 1.48 -0.86 -2.06
CA GLY A 101 2.72 -1.63 -2.05
C GLY A 101 3.94 -0.74 -1.80
N MET A 102 4.01 0.42 -2.47
CA MET A 102 5.07 1.40 -2.23
C MET A 102 5.04 1.96 -0.81
N VAL A 103 3.86 2.23 -0.25
CA VAL A 103 3.72 2.62 1.16
C VAL A 103 4.17 1.51 2.12
N LEU A 104 3.91 0.23 1.81
CA LEU A 104 4.44 -0.88 2.60
C LEU A 104 5.98 -0.90 2.60
N LEU A 105 6.62 -0.64 1.44
CA LEU A 105 8.08 -0.56 1.36
C LEU A 105 8.64 0.58 2.19
N GLU A 106 7.98 1.74 2.20
CA GLU A 106 8.32 2.86 3.08
C GLU A 106 8.16 2.49 4.55
N ILE A 107 7.08 1.80 4.91
CA ILE A 107 6.84 1.32 6.28
C ILE A 107 7.91 0.33 6.73
N LEU A 108 8.32 -0.62 5.89
CA LEU A 108 9.33 -1.62 6.22
C LEU A 108 10.73 -1.01 6.38
N SER A 109 11.12 -0.15 5.43
CA SER A 109 12.49 0.37 5.33
C SER A 109 12.73 1.70 6.05
N GLY A 110 11.66 2.45 6.36
CA GLY A 110 11.76 3.84 6.82
C GLY A 110 12.22 4.84 5.74
N LYS A 111 12.43 4.39 4.49
CA LYS A 111 13.01 5.21 3.41
C LYS A 111 11.92 5.95 2.63
N VAL A 112 11.58 7.16 3.08
CA VAL A 112 10.54 8.00 2.44
C VAL A 112 11.08 9.09 1.49
N LYS A 113 12.40 9.23 1.37
CA LYS A 113 13.07 10.20 0.48
C LYS A 113 13.75 9.53 -0.72
N THR A 114 13.70 8.21 -0.79
CA THR A 114 14.28 7.44 -1.87
C THR A 114 13.38 7.51 -3.09
N ASP A 115 13.97 7.58 -4.27
CA ASP A 115 13.20 7.49 -5.51
C ASP A 115 12.39 6.18 -5.55
N ARG A 116 11.17 6.25 -6.08
CA ARG A 116 10.23 5.13 -6.07
C ARG A 116 10.76 3.92 -6.84
N THR A 117 11.47 4.15 -7.94
CA THR A 117 12.05 3.06 -8.74
C THR A 117 13.16 2.35 -7.97
N SER A 118 14.09 3.12 -7.41
CA SER A 118 15.16 2.59 -6.56
C SER A 118 14.63 1.85 -5.34
N LEU A 119 13.56 2.35 -4.70
CA LEU A 119 12.95 1.69 -3.54
C LEU A 119 12.30 0.36 -3.95
N ARG A 120 11.57 0.32 -5.07
CA ARG A 120 10.98 -0.90 -5.62
C ARG A 120 12.06 -1.93 -5.95
N ASP A 121 13.11 -1.52 -6.65
CA ASP A 121 14.16 -2.44 -7.13
C ASP A 121 15.02 -2.97 -5.97
N SER A 122 15.14 -2.21 -4.88
CA SER A 122 15.87 -2.66 -3.68
C SER A 122 15.30 -3.92 -3.03
N ILE A 123 14.10 -4.34 -3.41
CA ILE A 123 13.41 -5.52 -2.88
C ILE A 123 13.50 -6.71 -3.84
N GLY A 124 14.14 -6.56 -5.01
CA GLY A 124 14.27 -7.60 -6.04
C GLY A 124 14.81 -8.94 -5.52
N PHE A 125 15.62 -8.91 -4.46
CA PHE A 125 16.11 -10.11 -3.77
C PHE A 125 15.00 -11.06 -3.27
N LEU A 126 13.78 -10.56 -2.99
CA LEU A 126 12.62 -11.36 -2.63
C LEU A 126 12.02 -12.12 -3.82
N GLY A 127 12.39 -11.76 -5.05
CA GLY A 127 11.99 -12.41 -6.29
C GLY A 127 13.00 -13.40 -6.85
N GLY A 128 14.09 -13.65 -6.14
CA GLY A 128 15.20 -14.43 -6.67
C GLY A 128 16.16 -13.62 -7.55
N GLU A 129 15.99 -12.30 -7.66
CA GLU A 129 16.95 -11.39 -8.34
C GLU A 129 18.19 -11.10 -7.48
N GLY A 130 18.50 -11.96 -6.50
CA GLY A 130 19.45 -11.68 -5.42
C GLY A 130 20.91 -11.66 -5.86
N GLY A 131 21.61 -10.59 -5.47
CA GLY A 131 23.08 -10.52 -5.40
C GLY A 131 23.66 -11.30 -4.22
N GLU A 132 24.98 -11.23 -4.02
CA GLU A 132 25.73 -11.98 -3.00
C GLU A 132 25.14 -11.84 -1.58
N GLY A 133 24.47 -12.89 -1.07
CA GLY A 133 23.90 -12.94 0.28
C GLY A 133 22.60 -13.76 0.37
N GLY A 134 22.23 -14.19 1.57
CA GLY A 134 20.97 -14.90 1.81
C GLY A 134 19.75 -13.96 1.80
N CYS A 135 18.57 -14.46 1.41
CA CYS A 135 17.30 -13.70 1.42
C CYS A 135 17.04 -12.99 2.76
N PHE A 136 17.35 -13.65 3.88
CA PHE A 136 17.18 -13.09 5.22
C PHE A 136 18.14 -11.94 5.55
N GLU A 137 19.39 -12.02 5.09
CA GLU A 137 20.39 -10.97 5.33
C GLU A 137 20.04 -9.71 4.54
N ASN A 138 19.66 -9.89 3.27
CA ASN A 138 19.16 -8.82 2.42
C ASN A 138 17.90 -8.18 3.01
N LEU A 139 16.98 -8.99 3.56
CA LEU A 139 15.82 -8.48 4.27
C LEU A 139 16.23 -7.63 5.48
N LYS A 140 17.10 -8.13 6.35
CA LYS A 140 17.56 -7.35 7.52
C LYS A 140 18.20 -6.02 7.12
N SER A 141 19.00 -6.00 6.05
CA SER A 141 19.60 -4.76 5.53
C SER A 141 18.58 -3.80 4.91
N PHE A 142 17.44 -4.31 4.45
CA PHE A 142 16.36 -3.50 3.89
C PHE A 142 15.52 -2.84 4.99
N MET A 143 15.31 -3.53 6.11
CA MET A 143 14.46 -3.08 7.22
C MET A 143 15.00 -1.81 7.89
N ASP A 144 14.10 -1.00 8.43
CA ASP A 144 14.45 0.24 9.14
C ASP A 144 15.35 -0.06 10.35
N PRO A 145 16.58 0.50 10.41
CA PRO A 145 17.49 0.31 11.54
C PRO A 145 16.90 0.73 12.89
N CYS A 146 15.94 1.66 12.91
CA CYS A 146 15.27 2.10 14.15
C CYS A 146 14.45 0.99 14.82
N LEU A 147 14.06 -0.05 14.07
CA LEU A 147 13.39 -1.22 14.62
C LEU A 147 14.33 -2.09 15.47
N LYS A 148 15.66 -1.97 15.32
CA LYS A 148 16.66 -2.75 16.09
C LYS A 148 16.41 -4.26 16.12
N GLU A 149 15.91 -4.80 15.01
CA GLU A 149 15.49 -6.21 14.88
C GLU A 149 14.35 -6.65 15.85
N ASP A 150 13.60 -5.70 16.42
CA ASP A 150 12.41 -5.96 17.24
C ASP A 150 11.18 -6.26 16.36
N TYR A 151 11.28 -7.33 15.57
CA TYR A 151 10.22 -7.87 14.73
C TYR A 151 10.45 -9.37 14.48
N ARG A 152 9.39 -10.11 14.21
CA ARG A 152 9.54 -11.50 13.77
C ARG A 152 9.99 -11.54 12.32
N LEU A 153 11.15 -12.15 12.07
CA LEU A 153 11.72 -12.22 10.73
C LEU A 153 10.78 -12.87 9.70
N ALA A 154 10.00 -13.88 10.11
CA ALA A 154 9.00 -14.52 9.25
C ALA A 154 7.84 -13.57 8.88
N GLU A 155 7.37 -12.74 9.82
CA GLU A 155 6.32 -11.73 9.57
C GLU A 155 6.86 -10.65 8.64
N ALA A 156 8.08 -10.17 8.88
CA ALA A 156 8.75 -9.19 8.03
C ALA A 156 8.98 -9.70 6.61
N LEU A 157 9.39 -10.96 6.46
CA LEU A 157 9.54 -11.60 5.15
C LEU A 157 8.20 -11.70 4.43
N CYS A 158 7.16 -12.14 5.13
CA CYS A 158 5.82 -12.23 4.58
C CYS A 158 5.31 -10.86 4.11
N LEU A 159 5.50 -9.81 4.91
CA LEU A 159 5.09 -8.46 4.56
C LEU A 159 5.91 -7.88 3.39
N GLY A 160 7.22 -8.18 3.32
CA GLY A 160 8.07 -7.83 2.19
C GLY A 160 7.64 -8.49 0.88
N VAL A 161 7.32 -9.79 0.93
CA VAL A 161 6.81 -10.53 -0.24
C VAL A 161 5.44 -9.99 -0.67
N LEU A 162 4.56 -9.65 0.28
CA LEU A 162 3.30 -8.98 -0.02
C LEU A 162 3.52 -7.64 -0.73
N ALA A 163 4.44 -6.82 -0.20
CA ALA A 163 4.79 -5.54 -0.82
C ALA A 163 5.35 -5.73 -2.24
N LYS A 164 6.21 -6.74 -2.47
CA LYS A 164 6.68 -7.13 -3.82
C LYS A 164 5.54 -7.36 -4.78
N ALA A 165 4.60 -8.22 -4.38
CA ALA A 165 3.47 -8.60 -5.22
C ALA A 165 2.57 -7.40 -5.53
N CYS A 166 2.40 -6.47 -4.58
CA CYS A 166 1.64 -5.25 -4.80
C CYS A 166 2.28 -4.33 -5.84
N VAL A 167 3.62 -4.24 -5.87
CA VAL A 167 4.37 -3.35 -6.79
C VAL A 167 4.76 -4.00 -8.12
N GLU A 168 4.12 -5.11 -8.48
CA GLU A 168 4.38 -5.76 -9.75
C GLU A 168 4.01 -4.88 -10.94
N ASN A 169 4.79 -4.99 -12.02
CA ASN A 169 4.58 -4.21 -13.23
C ASN A 169 3.25 -4.58 -13.89
N ASP A 170 2.96 -5.87 -13.98
CA ASP A 170 1.70 -6.38 -14.51
C ASP A 170 0.58 -6.27 -13.43
N PRO A 171 -0.47 -5.46 -13.66
CA PRO A 171 -1.60 -5.33 -12.75
C PRO A 171 -2.32 -6.65 -12.42
N LEU A 172 -2.28 -7.63 -13.33
CA LEU A 172 -2.94 -8.92 -13.15
C LEU A 172 -2.27 -9.80 -12.09
N HIS A 173 -0.96 -9.60 -11.87
CA HIS A 173 -0.21 -10.31 -10.83
C HIS A 173 -0.32 -9.66 -9.44
N ARG A 174 -0.90 -8.46 -9.36
CA ARG A 174 -1.11 -7.78 -8.08
C ARG A 174 -2.26 -8.45 -7.31
N PRO A 175 -2.11 -8.69 -5.99
CA PRO A 175 -3.13 -9.32 -5.17
C PRO A 175 -4.41 -8.48 -5.08
N SER A 176 -5.50 -9.07 -4.59
CA SER A 176 -6.70 -8.30 -4.22
C SER A 176 -6.52 -7.62 -2.87
N MET A 177 -7.30 -6.57 -2.60
CA MET A 177 -7.32 -5.95 -1.26
C MET A 177 -7.80 -6.93 -0.18
N GLU A 178 -8.65 -7.90 -0.51
CA GLU A 178 -9.08 -8.96 0.41
C GLU A 178 -7.90 -9.87 0.81
N ASP A 179 -7.06 -10.27 -0.15
CA ASP A 179 -5.89 -11.10 0.11
C ASP A 179 -4.86 -10.34 0.96
N ILE A 180 -4.64 -9.06 0.66
CA ILE A 180 -3.80 -8.16 1.44
C ILE A 180 -4.26 -8.11 2.90
N LEU A 181 -5.57 -7.95 3.13
CA LEU A 181 -6.15 -7.92 4.48
C LEU A 181 -5.98 -9.23 5.23
N LYS A 182 -6.19 -10.38 4.57
CA LYS A 182 -5.98 -11.70 5.18
C LYS A 182 -4.55 -11.89 5.68
N VAL A 183 -3.57 -11.40 4.93
CA VAL A 183 -2.16 -11.46 5.34
C VAL A 183 -1.90 -10.53 6.52
N LEU A 184 -2.31 -9.26 6.42
CA LEU A 184 -2.06 -8.26 7.47
C LEU A 184 -2.78 -8.57 8.78
N ALA A 185 -3.99 -9.14 8.73
CA ALA A 185 -4.76 -9.51 9.91
C ALA A 185 -4.04 -10.52 10.83
N ARG A 186 -3.05 -11.24 10.31
CA ARG A 186 -2.24 -12.20 11.09
C ARG A 186 -1.10 -11.54 11.87
N MET A 187 -0.86 -10.23 11.66
CA MET A 187 0.28 -9.47 12.17
C MET A 187 -0.12 -8.34 13.14
N VAL A 188 -1.41 -8.25 13.47
CA VAL A 188 -2.01 -7.17 14.28
C VAL A 188 -2.65 -7.74 15.54
#